data_AF-A0A7C7UK90-F1
#
_entry.id   AF-A0A7C7UK90-F1
#
_cell.length_a   1.000
_cell.length_b   1.000
_cell.length_c   1.000
_cell.angle_alpha   90.00
_cell.angle_beta   90.00
_cell.angle_gamma   90.00
#
_symmetry.space_group_name_H-M   'P 1'
#
loop_
_entity.id
_entity.type
_entity.pdbx_description
1 polymer ?
#
loop_
_entity_poly.entity_id
_entity_poly.type
_entity_poly.pdbx_seq_one_letter_code
_entity_poly.pdbx_strand_id
1 'polypeptide(L)'
;MAQVRISRSEPTIAAEHLLKVLGLVPENFLFILETNGILIGMRKGMPRVCPDLPALHVRVSLKGTTKVVFSRLTGADPAEFELQLKALENLIKEGVSCHPPVMISCSTPKNVENLRKEPSGVQKNFFHFEEEELDSISLH
;
A
#
# COMPACT_ATOMS: atom_id res chain seq x y z
N MET A 1 18.03 10.20 9.20
CA MET A 1 17.84 8.73 9.17
C MET A 1 17.93 8.29 7.72
N ALA A 2 18.73 7.28 7.41
CA ALA A 2 18.82 6.75 6.04
C ALA A 2 17.58 5.88 5.74
N GLN A 3 17.27 5.66 4.45
CA GLN A 3 16.08 4.91 4.04
C GLN A 3 16.48 3.74 3.14
N VAL A 4 15.82 2.60 3.32
CA VAL A 4 15.90 1.44 2.41
C VAL A 4 14.49 1.13 1.95
N ARG A 5 14.30 0.97 0.64
CA ARG A 5 12.98 0.66 0.07
C ARG A 5 13.04 -0.65 -0.70
N ILE A 6 12.08 -1.53 -0.45
CA ILE A 6 11.74 -2.63 -1.35
C ILE A 6 10.43 -2.27 -2.05
N SER A 7 10.46 -2.25 -3.38
CA SER A 7 9.33 -1.94 -4.23
C SER A 7 9.33 -2.81 -5.49
N ARG A 8 8.28 -2.67 -6.31
CA ARG A 8 8.00 -3.49 -7.51
C ARG A 8 7.69 -4.95 -7.18
N SER A 9 7.12 -5.66 -8.17
CA SER A 9 6.47 -6.96 -7.94
C SER A 9 5.45 -6.84 -6.79
N GLU A 10 5.13 -7.95 -6.13
CA GLU A 10 4.41 -7.95 -4.86
C GLU A 10 5.27 -8.64 -3.79
N PRO A 11 6.05 -7.88 -2.98
CA PRO A 11 6.99 -8.44 -2.02
C PRO A 11 6.33 -9.32 -0.96
N THR A 12 5.03 -9.12 -0.70
CA THR A 12 4.28 -9.89 0.29
C THR A 12 3.94 -11.31 -0.16
N ILE A 13 4.13 -11.66 -1.44
CA ILE A 13 4.02 -13.05 -1.94
C ILE A 13 5.04 -13.95 -1.23
N ALA A 14 6.27 -13.47 -1.06
CA ALA A 14 7.36 -14.20 -0.41
C ALA A 14 7.56 -13.72 1.04
N ALA A 15 6.47 -13.70 1.83
CA ALA A 15 6.45 -13.11 3.18
C ALA A 15 7.60 -13.59 4.09
N GLU A 16 7.93 -14.89 4.10
CA GLU A 16 9.02 -15.42 4.91
C GLU A 16 10.39 -14.85 4.50
N HIS A 17 10.63 -14.68 3.20
CA HIS A 17 11.85 -14.06 2.70
C HIS A 17 11.89 -12.58 3.03
N LEU A 18 10.77 -11.87 2.87
CA LEU A 18 10.65 -10.45 3.23
C LEU A 18 10.98 -10.22 4.71
N LEU A 19 10.48 -11.06 5.62
CA LEU A 19 10.79 -10.98 7.05
C LEU A 19 12.27 -11.19 7.35
N LYS A 20 12.93 -12.13 6.66
CA LYS A 20 14.38 -12.33 6.81
C LYS A 20 15.16 -11.10 6.37
N VAL A 21 14.78 -10.48 5.25
CA VAL A 21 15.42 -9.24 4.77
C VAL A 21 15.20 -8.09 5.74
N LEU A 22 13.98 -7.94 6.26
CA LEU A 22 13.66 -6.95 7.28
C LEU A 22 14.55 -7.10 8.52
N GLY A 23 14.76 -8.33 9.00
CA GLY A 23 15.63 -8.61 10.15
C GLY A 23 17.12 -8.35 9.92
N LEU A 24 17.56 -8.16 8.68
CA LEU A 24 18.95 -7.79 8.36
C LEU A 24 19.18 -6.28 8.30
N VAL A 25 18.10 -5.48 8.28
CA VAL A 25 18.19 -4.03 8.13
C VAL A 25 18.44 -3.41 9.51
N PRO A 26 19.53 -2.63 9.68
CA PRO A 26 19.84 -2.03 10.97
C PRO A 26 18.77 -1.01 11.41
N GLU A 27 18.53 -0.90 12.72
CA GLU A 27 17.49 -0.04 13.30
C GLU A 27 17.63 1.46 12.97
N ASN A 28 18.81 1.92 12.57
CA ASN A 28 19.06 3.30 12.16
C ASN A 28 18.62 3.62 10.72
N PHE A 29 17.98 2.67 10.03
CA PHE A 29 17.34 2.85 8.72
C PHE A 29 15.83 2.79 8.83
N LEU A 30 15.14 3.68 8.11
CA LEU A 30 13.72 3.52 7.84
C LEU A 30 13.55 2.50 6.71
N PHE A 31 12.92 1.37 7.00
CA PHE A 31 12.54 0.41 5.99
C PHE A 31 11.19 0.77 5.40
N ILE A 32 11.14 0.99 4.09
CA ILE A 32 9.92 1.29 3.35
C ILE A 32 9.53 0.05 2.54
N LEU A 33 8.41 -0.57 2.91
CA LEU A 33 7.79 -1.66 2.15
C LEU A 33 6.72 -1.10 1.22
N GLU A 34 6.89 -1.22 -0.09
CA GLU A 34 5.87 -0.87 -1.07
C GLU A 34 5.15 -2.14 -1.56
N THR A 35 3.81 -2.10 -1.54
CA THR A 35 2.92 -3.24 -1.85
C THR A 35 1.60 -2.72 -2.41
N ASN A 36 0.86 -3.55 -3.16
CA ASN A 36 -0.54 -3.25 -3.48
C ASN A 36 -1.47 -3.48 -2.27
N GLY A 37 -1.01 -4.20 -1.26
CA GLY A 37 -1.75 -4.48 -0.03
C GLY A 37 -2.81 -5.57 -0.14
N ILE A 38 -3.11 -6.13 -1.31
CA ILE A 38 -4.18 -7.13 -1.49
C ILE A 38 -3.99 -8.33 -0.54
N LEU A 39 -2.77 -8.87 -0.46
CA LEU A 39 -2.47 -9.99 0.45
C LEU A 39 -2.58 -9.62 1.94
N ILE A 40 -2.26 -8.37 2.29
CA ILE A 40 -2.41 -7.83 3.66
C ILE A 40 -3.90 -7.61 3.97
N GLY A 41 -4.71 -7.21 2.98
CA GLY A 41 -6.15 -7.05 3.12
C GLY A 41 -6.91 -8.36 3.25
N MET A 42 -6.48 -9.40 2.51
CA MET A 42 -7.07 -10.75 2.58
C MET A 42 -6.82 -11.44 3.91
N ARG A 43 -5.63 -11.23 4.49
CA ARG A 43 -5.23 -11.85 5.76
C ARG A 43 -5.70 -10.96 6.91
N LYS A 44 -6.26 -11.56 7.97
CA LYS A 44 -6.64 -10.82 9.20
C LYS A 44 -5.44 -10.36 10.04
N GLY A 45 -4.28 -10.20 9.42
CA GLY A 45 -3.07 -9.70 10.03
C GLY A 45 -1.88 -9.88 9.09
N MET A 46 -0.94 -8.92 9.15
CA MET A 46 0.40 -9.14 8.65
C MET A 46 1.03 -10.27 9.49
N PRO A 47 2.08 -11.01 9.05
CA PRO A 47 2.79 -11.86 9.99
C PRO A 47 3.11 -11.03 11.23
N ARG A 48 2.70 -11.50 12.41
CA ARG A 48 2.82 -10.84 13.75
C ARG A 48 4.25 -10.38 14.13
N VAL A 49 5.19 -10.45 13.19
CA VAL A 49 6.62 -10.19 13.26
C VAL A 49 6.94 -8.71 13.01
N CYS A 50 5.99 -7.90 12.54
CA CYS A 50 6.21 -6.47 12.27
C CYS A 50 6.16 -5.51 13.48
N PRO A 51 5.44 -5.78 14.60
CA PRO A 51 5.48 -4.90 15.78
C PRO A 51 6.87 -4.75 16.39
N ASP A 52 7.74 -5.75 16.20
CA ASP A 52 9.12 -5.75 16.68
C ASP A 52 10.10 -5.02 15.73
N LEU A 53 9.60 -4.41 14.65
CA LEU A 53 10.37 -3.65 13.68
C LEU A 53 10.02 -2.16 13.79
N PRO A 54 10.56 -1.43 14.79
CA PRO A 54 10.18 -0.04 15.07
C PRO A 54 10.47 0.94 13.91
N ALA A 55 11.28 0.52 12.93
CA ALA A 55 11.64 1.32 11.76
C ALA A 55 10.97 0.85 10.45
N LEU A 56 9.87 0.09 10.51
CA LEU A 56 9.07 -0.28 9.33
C LEU A 56 8.00 0.78 8.99
N HIS A 57 7.94 1.13 7.71
CA HIS A 57 6.90 1.97 7.14
C HIS A 57 6.33 1.32 5.86
N VAL A 58 5.01 1.20 5.76
CA VAL A 58 4.34 0.51 4.64
C VAL A 58 3.64 1.50 3.71
N ARG A 59 3.96 1.43 2.43
CA ARG A 59 3.28 2.12 1.33
C ARG A 59 2.32 1.15 0.66
N VAL A 60 1.03 1.41 0.78
CA VAL A 60 0.00 0.63 0.05
C VAL A 60 -0.41 1.40 -1.20
N SER A 61 0.21 1.08 -2.33
CA SER A 61 -0.02 1.77 -3.61
C SER A 61 -1.40 1.40 -4.18
N LEU A 62 -2.35 2.31 -4.02
CA LEU A 62 -3.70 2.16 -4.56
C LEU A 62 -3.65 2.31 -6.07
N LYS A 63 -3.89 1.21 -6.78
CA LYS A 63 -3.98 1.23 -8.24
C LYS A 63 -5.33 1.79 -8.66
N GLY A 64 -5.39 3.11 -8.84
CA GLY A 64 -6.60 3.83 -9.22
C GLY A 64 -7.41 4.34 -8.04
N THR A 65 -8.44 5.13 -8.35
CA THR A 65 -9.29 5.82 -7.37
C THR A 65 -10.64 5.15 -7.16
N THR A 66 -10.99 4.17 -7.99
CA THR A 66 -12.24 3.43 -7.91
C THR A 66 -12.02 1.99 -8.34
N LYS A 67 -12.95 1.09 -8.00
CA LYS A 67 -12.97 -0.31 -8.45
C LYS A 67 -12.84 -0.46 -9.97
N VAL A 68 -13.49 0.45 -10.71
CA VAL A 68 -13.47 0.45 -12.18
C VAL A 68 -12.11 0.85 -12.72
N VAL A 69 -11.51 1.91 -12.16
CA VAL A 69 -10.16 2.35 -12.56
C VAL A 69 -9.13 1.29 -12.19
N PHE A 70 -9.26 0.69 -11.00
CA PHE A 70 -8.43 -0.41 -10.54
C PHE A 70 -8.45 -1.59 -11.51
N SER A 71 -9.62 -2.15 -11.79
CA SER A 71 -9.75 -3.30 -12.67
C SER A 71 -9.23 -3.00 -14.08
N ARG A 72 -9.47 -1.78 -14.59
CA ARG A 72 -8.92 -1.33 -15.87
C ARG A 72 -7.38 -1.26 -15.86
N LEU A 73 -6.77 -0.81 -14.77
CA LEU A 73 -5.32 -0.65 -14.63
C LEU A 73 -4.58 -1.97 -14.44
N THR A 74 -5.15 -2.88 -13.64
CA THR A 74 -4.47 -4.08 -13.16
C THR A 74 -4.93 -5.35 -13.88
N GLY A 75 -6.09 -5.32 -14.55
CA GLY A 75 -6.77 -6.51 -15.06
C GLY A 75 -7.37 -7.39 -13.96
N ALA A 76 -7.30 -6.98 -12.69
CA ALA A 76 -7.78 -7.76 -11.55
C ALA A 76 -9.28 -7.54 -11.29
N ASP A 77 -9.85 -8.37 -10.41
CA ASP A 77 -11.26 -8.27 -10.02
C ASP A 77 -11.52 -6.92 -9.31
N PRO A 78 -12.53 -6.13 -9.73
CA PRO A 78 -12.88 -4.86 -9.08
C PRO A 78 -13.08 -4.93 -7.56
N ALA A 79 -13.47 -6.09 -7.01
CA ALA A 79 -13.63 -6.31 -5.58
C ALA A 79 -12.28 -6.28 -4.82
N GLU A 80 -11.16 -6.59 -5.48
CA GLU A 80 -9.84 -6.55 -4.86
C GLU A 80 -9.37 -5.13 -4.53
N PHE A 81 -9.99 -4.10 -5.13
CA PHE A 81 -9.74 -2.71 -4.74
C PHE A 81 -10.00 -2.48 -3.23
N GLU A 82 -11.06 -3.09 -2.70
CA GLU A 82 -11.41 -2.99 -1.27
C GLU A 82 -10.37 -3.65 -0.37
N LEU A 83 -9.62 -4.64 -0.88
CA LEU A 83 -8.56 -5.30 -0.13
C LEU A 83 -7.36 -4.36 0.08
N GLN A 84 -7.10 -3.44 -0.86
CA GLN A 84 -6.06 -2.42 -0.68
C GLN A 84 -6.43 -1.46 0.47
N LEU A 85 -7.70 -1.02 0.53
CA LEU A 85 -8.21 -0.22 1.66
C LEU A 85 -8.22 -1.03 2.96
N LYS A 86 -8.55 -2.32 2.89
CA LYS A 86 -8.52 -3.20 4.05
C LYS A 86 -7.13 -3.40 4.62
N ALA A 87 -6.12 -3.44 3.76
CA ALA A 87 -4.73 -3.53 4.16
C ALA A 87 -4.33 -2.36 5.06
N LEU A 88 -4.68 -1.16 4.63
CA LEU A 88 -4.46 0.08 5.38
C LEU A 88 -5.17 0.06 6.75
N GLU A 89 -6.41 -0.40 6.82
CA GLU A 89 -7.10 -0.59 8.10
C GLU A 89 -6.38 -1.59 9.00
N ASN A 90 -5.92 -2.71 8.45
CA ASN A 90 -5.24 -3.76 9.21
C ASN A 90 -3.90 -3.25 9.77
N LEU A 91 -3.11 -2.54 8.95
CA LEU A 91 -1.84 -1.94 9.36
C LEU A 91 -2.00 -0.94 10.50
N ILE A 92 -3.02 -0.07 10.41
CA ILE A 92 -3.33 0.89 11.48
C ILE A 92 -3.75 0.18 12.76
N LYS A 93 -4.58 -0.86 12.67
CA LYS A 93 -5.00 -1.64 13.85
C LYS A 93 -3.83 -2.32 14.55
N GLU A 94 -2.80 -2.69 13.80
CA GLU A 94 -1.56 -3.28 14.32
C GLU A 94 -0.53 -2.23 14.76
N GLY A 95 -0.82 -0.93 14.63
CA GLY A 95 0.09 0.16 14.99
C GLY A 95 1.27 0.34 14.03
N VAL A 96 1.19 -0.23 12.83
CA VAL A 96 2.24 -0.12 11.81
C VAL A 96 2.13 1.22 11.08
N SER A 97 3.25 1.92 10.93
CA SER A 97 3.30 3.17 10.18
C SER A 97 3.00 2.92 8.71
N CYS A 98 2.00 3.61 8.14
CA CYS A 98 1.65 3.43 6.73
C CYS A 98 1.04 4.68 6.09
N HIS A 99 1.16 4.79 4.77
CA HIS A 99 0.35 5.70 3.95
C HIS A 99 0.02 5.06 2.59
N PRO A 100 -1.04 5.53 1.93
CA PRO A 100 -1.31 5.16 0.56
C PRO A 100 -0.70 6.19 -0.39
N PRO A 101 0.19 5.77 -1.28
CA PRO A 101 0.28 6.43 -2.58
C PRO A 101 -0.89 6.01 -3.47
N VAL A 102 -1.37 6.91 -4.33
CA VAL A 102 -2.53 6.69 -5.22
C VAL A 102 -2.14 6.96 -6.66
N MET A 103 -2.35 5.97 -7.53
CA MET A 103 -2.13 6.12 -8.97
C MET A 103 -3.23 6.99 -9.60
N ILE A 104 -2.90 8.25 -9.86
CA ILE A 104 -3.87 9.25 -10.34
C ILE A 104 -3.93 9.35 -11.87
N SER A 105 -2.91 8.91 -12.62
CA SER A 105 -2.81 9.09 -14.09
C SER A 105 -3.97 8.50 -14.90
N CYS A 106 -4.75 7.57 -14.34
CA CYS A 106 -5.93 6.99 -14.99
C CYS A 106 -7.25 7.36 -14.30
N SER A 107 -7.21 8.37 -13.42
CA SER A 107 -8.34 8.84 -12.63
C SER A 107 -8.74 10.26 -13.05
N THR A 108 -10.04 10.56 -13.00
CA THR A 108 -10.50 11.94 -13.19
C THR A 108 -10.24 12.76 -11.92
N PRO A 109 -10.07 14.09 -12.01
CA PRO A 109 -9.93 14.95 -10.83
C PRO A 109 -11.09 14.78 -9.84
N LYS A 110 -12.31 14.55 -10.36
CA LYS A 110 -13.49 14.26 -9.55
C LYS A 110 -13.35 12.95 -8.75
N ASN A 111 -12.81 11.90 -9.35
CA ASN A 111 -12.61 10.63 -8.65
C ASN A 111 -11.50 10.74 -7.60
N VAL A 112 -10.43 11.49 -7.88
CA VAL A 112 -9.37 11.80 -6.90
C VAL A 112 -9.97 12.56 -5.71
N GLU A 113 -10.80 13.57 -5.96
CA GLU A 113 -11.47 14.33 -4.92
C GLU A 113 -12.47 13.48 -4.12
N ASN A 114 -13.20 12.58 -4.79
CA ASN A 114 -14.11 11.65 -4.12
C ASN A 114 -13.35 10.71 -3.18
N LEU A 115 -12.21 10.15 -3.61
CA LEU A 115 -11.35 9.32 -2.76
C LEU A 115 -10.84 10.09 -1.55
N ARG A 116 -10.47 11.37 -1.72
CA ARG A 116 -10.09 12.28 -0.61
C ARG A 116 -11.25 12.63 0.33
N LYS A 117 -12.49 12.33 -0.04
CA LYS A 117 -13.69 12.58 0.79
C LYS A 117 -14.33 11.28 1.28
N GLU A 118 -13.82 10.13 0.84
CA GLU A 118 -14.46 8.85 1.11
C GLU A 118 -14.43 8.56 2.62
N PRO A 119 -15.60 8.41 3.26
CA PRO A 119 -15.70 8.22 4.70
C PRO A 119 -15.50 6.76 5.12
N SER A 120 -14.90 5.93 4.26
CA SER A 120 -14.88 4.46 4.35
C SER A 120 -14.01 3.95 5.50
N GLY A 121 -14.32 4.25 6.77
CA GLY A 121 -13.71 3.65 7.97
C GLY A 121 -12.19 3.86 8.18
N VAL A 122 -11.56 4.48 7.19
CA VAL A 122 -10.14 4.67 6.94
C VAL A 122 -9.87 6.06 7.52
N GLN A 123 -9.11 6.11 8.63
CA GLN A 123 -8.94 7.32 9.46
C GLN A 123 -8.63 8.57 8.63
N LYS A 124 -8.96 9.77 9.16
CA LYS A 124 -8.71 11.09 8.53
C LYS A 124 -7.31 11.29 7.93
N ASN A 125 -6.32 10.50 8.33
CA ASN A 125 -4.95 10.55 7.83
C ASN A 125 -4.79 10.09 6.37
N PHE A 126 -5.77 9.40 5.79
CA PHE A 126 -5.71 8.97 4.39
C PHE A 126 -6.05 10.08 3.38
N PHE A 127 -6.57 11.22 3.85
CA PHE A 127 -6.90 12.35 2.98
C PHE A 127 -5.68 13.08 2.42
N HIS A 128 -4.49 12.77 2.95
CA HIS A 128 -3.20 13.28 2.48
C HIS A 128 -2.38 12.13 1.88
N PHE A 129 -2.89 11.52 0.82
CA PHE A 129 -2.16 10.52 0.07
C PHE A 129 -1.14 11.15 -0.88
N GLU A 130 -0.06 10.42 -1.13
CA GLU A 130 0.92 10.75 -2.16
C GLU A 130 0.31 10.45 -3.54
N GLU A 131 0.48 11.35 -4.50
CA GLU A 131 0.01 11.13 -5.87
C GLU A 131 1.11 10.42 -6.67
N GLU A 132 0.77 9.29 -7.28
CA GLU A 132 1.65 8.51 -8.16
C GLU A 132 1.20 8.64 -9.62
N GLU A 133 2.17 8.80 -10.52
CA GLU A 133 1.93 8.77 -11.95
C GLU A 133 2.37 7.44 -12.57
N LEU A 134 1.71 7.05 -13.67
CA LEU A 134 2.15 5.94 -14.50
C LEU A 134 3.42 6.33 -15.24
N ASP A 135 4.53 5.67 -14.91
CA ASP A 135 5.74 5.74 -15.74
C ASP A 135 5.42 5.21 -17.14
N SER A 136 5.78 5.99 -18.16
CA SER A 136 5.56 5.72 -19.60
C SER A 136 6.18 4.41 -20.11
N ILE A 137 6.92 3.69 -19.25
CA ILE A 137 7.59 2.41 -19.53
C ILE A 137 6.67 1.20 -19.21
N SER A 138 5.52 1.40 -18.56
CA SER A 138 4.62 0.31 -18.13
C SER A 138 3.55 -0.09 -19.17
N LEU A 139 3.63 0.46 -20.38
CA LEU A 139 2.73 0.16 -21.52
C LEU A 139 3.43 -0.81 -22.50
N HIS A 140 3.59 -2.06 -22.10
CA HIS A 140 4.01 -3.15 -22.99
C HIS A 140 3.11 -4.37 -22.79
#